data_AF-A0A6N8FGX9-F1
#
_entry.id   AF-A0A6N8FGX9-F1
#
_cell.length_a   1.000
_cell.length_b   1.000
_cell.length_c   1.000
_cell.angle_alpha   90.00
_cell.angle_beta   90.00
_cell.angle_gamma   90.00
#
_symmetry.space_group_name_H-M   'P 1'
#
loop_
_entity.id
_entity.type
_entity.pdbx_description
1 polymer ?
#
loop_
_entity_poly.entity_id
_entity_poly.type
_entity_poly.pdbx_seq_one_letter_code
_entity_poly.pdbx_strand_id
1 'polypeptide(L)'
;MVNDMKEAMRIASFELQASWAGFIYTIIFFAIYTLLIILLTETANNIGIYDLLFIVLFTFAPIWMKPKVLQDQVIRGDLWISPILHNQMQLPLPKEVIAKSRLIIYFVYSLPAQVLVLICMYLFSTELQNLLAPSNYIAFSITWLSFGIFFGSAIVTYDTGMYIVPNKKLAFILSGLLLVFIIFGIVIFPWIFSYGIVHFTAIAVQKWPIPIVIFSILIAYFGLHYWKYKMIKNMETIDYQ
;
A
#
# COMPACT_ATOMS: atom_id res chain seq x y z
N MET A 1 18.33 0.33 -26.63
CA MET A 1 17.18 0.24 -25.71
C MET A 1 16.79 -1.21 -25.55
N VAL A 2 17.55 -1.96 -24.75
CA VAL A 2 17.06 -3.24 -24.23
C VAL A 2 15.88 -2.87 -23.34
N ASN A 3 14.72 -3.51 -23.55
CA ASN A 3 13.45 -3.07 -23.00
C ASN A 3 13.51 -2.98 -21.45
N ASP A 4 13.59 -1.77 -20.91
CA ASP A 4 13.75 -1.48 -19.47
C ASP A 4 12.80 -2.27 -18.58
N MET A 5 11.59 -2.55 -19.08
CA MET A 5 10.60 -3.35 -18.37
C MET A 5 11.03 -4.82 -18.22
N LYS A 6 11.60 -5.41 -19.29
CA LYS A 6 12.09 -6.79 -19.27
C LYS A 6 13.26 -6.94 -18.29
N GLU A 7 14.13 -5.93 -18.23
CA GLU A 7 15.24 -5.92 -17.28
C GLU A 7 14.76 -5.72 -15.85
N ALA A 8 13.81 -4.82 -15.62
CA ALA A 8 13.18 -4.62 -14.31
C ALA A 8 12.50 -5.90 -13.80
N MET A 9 11.77 -6.60 -14.68
CA MET A 9 11.17 -7.90 -14.35
C MET A 9 12.22 -8.95 -14.03
N ARG A 10 13.33 -9.01 -14.79
CA ARG A 10 14.42 -9.95 -14.54
C ARG A 10 15.01 -9.74 -13.14
N ILE A 11 15.34 -8.49 -12.80
CA ILE A 11 15.86 -8.14 -11.48
C ILE A 11 14.86 -8.51 -10.38
N ALA A 12 13.59 -8.12 -10.55
CA ALA A 12 12.53 -8.44 -9.61
C ALA A 12 12.36 -9.95 -9.40
N SER A 13 12.46 -10.74 -10.47
CA SER A 13 12.28 -12.19 -10.42
C SER A 13 13.33 -12.90 -9.57
N PHE A 14 14.59 -12.47 -9.63
CA PHE A 14 15.65 -13.03 -8.79
C PHE A 14 15.42 -12.73 -7.32
N GLU A 15 14.99 -11.50 -6.99
CA GLU A 15 14.68 -11.11 -5.62
C GLU A 15 13.45 -11.88 -5.08
N LEU A 16 12.41 -12.02 -5.90
CA LEU A 16 11.19 -12.77 -5.55
C LEU A 16 11.46 -14.25 -5.30
N GLN A 17 12.30 -14.88 -6.15
CA GLN A 17 12.70 -16.27 -5.96
C GLN A 17 13.48 -16.48 -4.66
N ALA A 18 14.37 -15.55 -4.33
CA ALA A 18 15.12 -15.58 -3.07
C ALA A 18 14.23 -15.37 -1.83
N SER A 19 13.01 -14.85 -2.00
CA SER A 19 12.10 -14.46 -0.91
C SER A 19 10.73 -15.15 -0.95
N TRP A 20 10.66 -16.35 -1.54
CA TRP A 20 9.42 -17.15 -1.67
C TRP A 20 8.74 -17.44 -0.31
N ALA A 21 9.52 -17.68 0.74
CA ALA A 21 8.97 -17.89 2.09
C ALA A 21 8.22 -16.65 2.60
N GLY A 22 8.72 -15.45 2.27
CA GLY A 22 8.05 -14.19 2.56
C GLY A 22 6.67 -14.10 1.91
N PHE A 23 6.49 -14.71 0.73
CA PHE A 23 5.20 -14.70 0.03
C PHE A 23 4.17 -15.58 0.74
N ILE A 24 4.59 -16.72 1.28
CA ILE A 24 3.70 -17.57 2.07
C ILE A 24 3.30 -16.89 3.38
N TYR A 25 4.26 -16.30 4.10
CA TYR A 25 3.94 -15.49 5.28
C TYR A 25 3.00 -14.34 4.94
N THR A 26 3.16 -13.77 3.74
CA THR A 26 2.29 -12.71 3.25
C THR A 26 0.84 -13.20 3.18
N ILE A 27 0.61 -14.31 2.50
CA ILE A 27 -0.73 -14.90 2.36
C ILE A 27 -1.33 -15.26 3.72
N ILE A 28 -0.57 -15.91 4.61
CA ILE A 28 -1.05 -16.33 5.93
C ILE A 28 -1.49 -15.13 6.76
N PHE A 29 -0.69 -14.07 6.79
CA PHE A 29 -1.04 -12.85 7.52
C PHE A 29 -2.29 -12.19 6.94
N PHE A 30 -2.40 -12.03 5.62
CA PHE A 30 -3.62 -11.49 5.00
C PHE A 30 -4.85 -12.36 5.34
N ALA A 31 -4.70 -13.69 5.39
CA ALA A 31 -5.78 -14.59 5.79
C ALA A 31 -6.22 -14.37 7.26
N ILE A 32 -5.28 -14.31 8.19
CA ILE A 32 -5.56 -14.03 9.62
C ILE A 32 -6.22 -12.66 9.76
N TYR A 33 -5.71 -11.65 9.07
CA TYR A 33 -6.23 -10.30 9.12
C TYR A 33 -7.65 -10.20 8.55
N THR A 34 -7.93 -10.95 7.49
CA THR A 34 -9.28 -11.07 6.91
C THR A 34 -10.25 -11.69 7.91
N LEU A 35 -9.85 -12.76 8.59
CA LEU A 35 -10.67 -13.39 9.63
C LEU A 35 -10.98 -12.40 10.77
N LEU A 36 -9.98 -11.63 11.22
CA LEU A 36 -10.20 -10.59 12.23
C LEU A 36 -11.20 -9.53 11.77
N ILE A 37 -11.09 -9.06 10.52
CA ILE A 37 -12.02 -8.09 9.95
C ILE A 37 -13.46 -8.66 9.90
N ILE A 38 -13.63 -9.91 9.46
CA ILE A 38 -14.94 -10.57 9.41
C ILE A 38 -15.55 -10.72 10.81
N LEU A 39 -14.75 -11.16 11.79
CA LEU A 39 -15.19 -11.29 13.18
C LEU A 39 -15.63 -9.94 13.76
N LEU A 40 -14.94 -8.85 13.40
CA LEU A 40 -15.28 -7.51 13.87
C LEU A 40 -16.53 -6.95 13.22
N THR A 41 -16.81 -7.25 11.94
CA THR A 41 -18.06 -6.83 11.28
C THR A 41 -19.29 -7.37 12.00
N GLU A 42 -19.25 -8.62 12.48
CA GLU A 42 -20.38 -9.20 13.21
C GLU A 42 -20.61 -8.56 14.59
N THR A 43 -19.62 -7.85 15.13
CA THR A 43 -19.74 -7.12 16.39
C THR A 43 -20.07 -5.63 16.14
N ALA A 44 -21.36 -5.30 16.13
CA ALA A 44 -21.93 -4.00 15.75
C ALA A 44 -21.37 -2.72 16.44
N ASN A 45 -20.46 -2.83 17.41
CA ASN A 45 -19.99 -1.70 18.24
C ASN A 45 -18.60 -1.14 17.85
N ASN A 46 -17.92 -1.68 16.82
CA ASN A 46 -16.51 -1.38 16.58
C ASN A 46 -16.20 -0.74 15.21
N ILE A 47 -17.06 0.17 14.74
CA ILE A 47 -16.96 0.84 13.43
C ILE A 47 -15.57 1.45 13.18
N GLY A 48 -15.02 2.19 14.15
CA GLY A 48 -13.71 2.85 13.98
C GLY A 48 -12.52 1.88 13.97
N ILE A 49 -12.61 0.76 14.70
CA ILE A 49 -11.54 -0.27 14.71
C ILE A 49 -11.56 -1.03 13.38
N TYR A 50 -12.76 -1.36 12.87
CA TYR A 50 -12.92 -1.96 11.56
C TYR A 50 -12.28 -1.11 10.46
N ASP A 51 -12.56 0.20 10.43
CA ASP A 51 -11.97 1.11 9.46
C ASP A 51 -10.44 1.17 9.56
N LEU A 52 -9.89 1.25 10.78
CA LEU A 52 -8.43 1.28 10.98
C LEU A 52 -7.80 0.01 10.42
N LEU A 53 -8.34 -1.16 10.77
CA LEU A 53 -7.79 -2.44 10.31
C LEU A 53 -7.86 -2.52 8.79
N PHE A 54 -9.00 -2.16 8.21
CA PHE A 54 -9.18 -2.17 6.76
C PHE A 54 -8.17 -1.22 6.07
N ILE A 55 -8.01 0.01 6.54
CA ILE A 55 -7.05 0.98 5.96
C ILE A 55 -5.61 0.46 6.11
N VAL A 56 -5.25 -0.09 7.27
CA VAL A 56 -3.91 -0.63 7.54
C VAL A 56 -3.60 -1.81 6.61
N LEU A 57 -4.58 -2.66 6.33
CA LEU A 57 -4.44 -3.79 5.41
C LEU A 57 -4.08 -3.35 3.99
N PHE A 58 -4.71 -2.29 3.48
CA PHE A 58 -4.46 -1.81 2.12
C PHE A 58 -3.23 -0.89 2.00
N THR A 59 -2.79 -0.28 3.10
CA THR A 59 -1.65 0.66 3.11
C THR A 59 -0.37 0.02 3.67
N PHE A 60 -0.34 -0.31 4.96
CA PHE A 60 0.88 -0.65 5.70
C PHE A 60 1.20 -2.15 5.70
N ALA A 61 0.20 -3.03 5.63
CA ALA A 61 0.45 -4.48 5.69
C ALA A 61 1.49 -4.95 4.65
N PRO A 62 1.44 -4.53 3.37
CA PRO A 62 2.48 -4.89 2.40
C PRO A 62 3.93 -4.55 2.80
N ILE A 63 4.16 -3.53 3.65
CA ILE A 63 5.51 -3.18 4.15
C ILE A 63 6.01 -4.24 5.11
N TRP A 64 5.20 -4.53 6.13
CA TRP A 64 5.58 -5.37 7.26
C TRP A 64 5.91 -6.80 6.81
N MET A 65 5.48 -7.15 5.61
CA MET A 65 5.54 -8.49 5.05
C MET A 65 6.70 -8.66 4.07
N LYS A 66 7.33 -7.55 3.65
CA LYS A 66 8.61 -7.63 2.93
C LYS A 66 9.70 -8.19 3.84
N PRO A 67 10.58 -9.08 3.35
CA PRO A 67 11.80 -9.46 4.04
C PRO A 67 12.59 -8.23 4.49
N LYS A 68 13.17 -8.26 5.70
CA LYS A 68 13.95 -7.15 6.26
C LYS A 68 15.09 -6.66 5.37
N VAL A 69 15.63 -7.53 4.52
CA VAL A 69 16.71 -7.21 3.57
C VAL A 69 16.21 -6.28 2.44
N LEU A 70 14.91 -6.33 2.15
CA LEU A 70 14.22 -5.48 1.17
C LEU A 70 13.60 -4.23 1.79
N GLN A 71 13.60 -4.13 3.12
CA GLN A 71 13.16 -2.94 3.86
C GLN A 71 14.32 -1.94 3.99
N ASP A 72 13.98 -0.68 4.20
CA ASP A 72 14.93 0.38 4.49
C ASP A 72 15.67 0.13 5.81
N GLN A 73 16.99 0.36 5.78
CA GLN A 73 17.85 0.25 6.95
C GLN A 73 18.75 1.47 7.04
N VAL A 74 19.16 1.81 8.26
CA VAL A 74 20.17 2.85 8.48
C VAL A 74 21.52 2.29 8.04
N ILE A 75 22.05 2.78 6.92
CA ILE A 75 23.36 2.34 6.42
C ILE A 75 24.48 3.23 6.96
N ARG A 76 24.28 4.56 6.97
CA ARG A 76 25.29 5.52 7.46
C ARG A 76 24.65 6.84 7.90
N GLY A 77 24.88 7.24 9.14
CA GLY A 77 24.36 8.50 9.69
C GLY A 77 22.82 8.55 9.60
N ASP A 78 22.29 9.56 8.94
CA ASP A 78 20.84 9.78 8.75
C ASP A 78 20.29 9.21 7.42
N LEU A 79 21.09 8.44 6.65
CA LEU A 79 20.65 7.83 5.38
C LEU A 79 19.94 6.49 5.63
N TRP A 80 18.65 6.45 5.26
CA TRP A 80 17.82 5.25 5.30
C TRP A 80 17.62 4.76 3.87
N ILE A 81 18.11 3.56 3.57
CA ILE A 81 18.00 2.95 2.24
C ILE A 81 18.00 1.43 2.38
N SER A 82 17.32 0.71 1.49
CA SER A 82 17.42 -0.75 1.47
C SER A 82 18.86 -1.19 1.12
N PRO A 83 19.46 -2.14 1.86
CA PRO A 83 20.80 -2.67 1.54
C PRO A 83 20.91 -3.22 0.11
N ILE A 84 19.85 -3.86 -0.39
CA ILE A 84 19.83 -4.40 -1.76
C ILE A 84 19.85 -3.25 -2.78
N LEU A 85 19.10 -2.17 -2.50
CA LEU A 85 19.09 -1.01 -3.38
C LEU A 85 20.46 -0.31 -3.40
N HIS A 86 21.10 -0.15 -2.24
CA HIS A 86 22.43 0.43 -2.16
C HIS A 86 23.43 -0.32 -3.05
N ASN A 87 23.41 -1.66 -3.03
CA ASN A 87 24.26 -2.49 -3.89
C ASN A 87 23.86 -2.37 -5.37
N GLN A 88 22.56 -2.26 -5.69
CA GLN A 88 22.09 -2.11 -7.07
C GLN A 88 22.46 -0.77 -7.69
N MET A 89 22.52 0.30 -6.89
CA MET A 89 22.96 1.62 -7.36
C MET A 89 24.44 1.63 -7.77
N GLN A 90 25.26 0.70 -7.25
CA GLN A 90 26.66 0.54 -7.66
C GLN A 90 26.82 -0.21 -8.98
N LEU A 91 25.76 -0.87 -9.46
CA LEU A 91 25.76 -1.56 -10.75
C LEU A 91 25.44 -0.56 -11.87
N PRO A 92 25.87 -0.80 -13.12
CA PRO A 92 25.57 0.05 -14.27
C PRO A 92 24.11 -0.16 -14.75
N LEU A 93 23.15 0.00 -13.84
CA LEU A 93 21.71 -0.17 -14.08
C LEU A 93 21.03 1.20 -14.15
N PRO A 94 20.14 1.43 -15.12
CA PRO A 94 19.36 2.67 -15.16
C PRO A 94 18.45 2.80 -13.93
N LYS A 95 18.43 3.97 -13.29
CA LYS A 95 17.58 4.26 -12.12
C LYS A 95 16.10 3.97 -12.37
N GLU A 96 15.64 4.18 -13.61
CA GLU A 96 14.27 3.85 -13.99
C GLU A 96 13.98 2.33 -13.93
N VAL A 97 14.95 1.50 -14.31
CA VAL A 97 14.85 0.04 -14.23
C VAL A 97 14.75 -0.40 -12.77
N ILE A 98 15.57 0.21 -11.90
CA ILE A 98 15.56 -0.04 -10.45
C ILE A 98 14.22 0.39 -9.82
N ALA A 99 13.70 1.58 -10.17
CA ALA A 99 12.40 2.02 -9.66
C ALA A 99 11.26 1.09 -10.09
N LYS A 100 11.27 0.66 -11.36
CA LYS A 100 10.28 -0.30 -11.89
C LYS A 100 10.38 -1.65 -11.18
N SER A 101 11.57 -2.18 -10.93
CA SER A 101 11.73 -3.49 -10.27
C SER A 101 11.14 -3.47 -8.85
N ARG A 102 11.34 -2.39 -8.10
CA ARG A 102 10.80 -2.21 -6.75
C ARG A 102 9.27 -2.17 -6.73
N LEU A 103 8.65 -1.46 -7.68
CA LEU A 103 7.20 -1.44 -7.84
C LEU A 103 6.66 -2.83 -8.24
N ILE A 104 7.33 -3.54 -9.15
CA ILE A 104 6.94 -4.91 -9.55
C ILE A 104 6.95 -5.84 -8.33
N ILE A 105 8.01 -5.83 -7.53
CA ILE A 105 8.09 -6.65 -6.31
C ILE A 105 6.92 -6.33 -5.39
N TYR A 106 6.66 -5.04 -5.12
CA TYR A 106 5.54 -4.63 -4.29
C TYR A 106 4.20 -5.16 -4.81
N PHE A 107 3.92 -5.01 -6.11
CA PHE A 107 2.65 -5.45 -6.69
C PHE A 107 2.51 -6.97 -6.66
N VAL A 108 3.59 -7.73 -6.87
CA VAL A 108 3.55 -9.19 -6.78
C VAL A 108 3.23 -9.67 -5.36
N TYR A 109 3.75 -9.01 -4.32
CA TYR A 109 3.42 -9.36 -2.94
C TYR A 109 2.03 -8.88 -2.50
N SER A 110 1.66 -7.65 -2.84
CA SER A 110 0.47 -6.99 -2.29
C SER A 110 -0.81 -7.30 -3.06
N LEU A 111 -0.82 -7.15 -4.39
CA LEU A 111 -2.06 -7.20 -5.16
C LEU A 111 -2.74 -8.56 -5.10
N PRO A 112 -2.06 -9.71 -5.30
CA PRO A 112 -2.72 -11.01 -5.19
C PRO A 112 -3.33 -11.23 -3.80
N ALA A 113 -2.64 -10.81 -2.75
CA ALA A 113 -3.12 -10.95 -1.39
C ALA A 113 -4.32 -10.03 -1.11
N GLN A 114 -4.27 -8.76 -1.52
CA GLN A 114 -5.39 -7.81 -1.38
C GLN A 114 -6.62 -8.25 -2.16
N VAL A 115 -6.45 -8.78 -3.38
CA VAL A 115 -7.54 -9.34 -4.19
C VAL A 115 -8.16 -10.55 -3.47
N LEU A 116 -7.32 -11.46 -2.94
CA LEU A 116 -7.80 -12.62 -2.18
C LEU A 116 -8.60 -12.17 -0.96
N VAL A 117 -8.14 -11.16 -0.22
CA VAL A 117 -8.89 -10.63 0.92
C VAL A 117 -10.24 -10.08 0.52
N LEU A 118 -10.33 -9.29 -0.55
CA LEU A 118 -11.62 -8.79 -1.04
C LEU A 118 -12.56 -9.95 -1.41
N ILE A 119 -12.06 -10.95 -2.12
CA ILE A 119 -12.84 -12.16 -2.44
C ILE A 119 -13.34 -12.83 -1.16
N CYS A 120 -12.47 -13.09 -0.19
CA CYS A 120 -12.84 -13.72 1.07
C CYS A 120 -13.83 -12.87 1.88
N MET A 121 -13.63 -11.55 1.97
CA MET A 121 -14.54 -10.66 2.68
C MET A 121 -15.95 -10.73 2.10
N TYR A 122 -16.10 -10.70 0.78
CA TYR A 122 -17.43 -10.80 0.18
C TYR A 122 -18.06 -12.17 0.36
N LEU A 123 -17.30 -13.26 0.23
CA LEU A 123 -17.83 -14.61 0.34
C LEU A 123 -18.25 -14.99 1.77
N PHE A 124 -17.55 -14.47 2.77
CA PHE A 124 -17.75 -14.86 4.16
C PHE A 124 -18.49 -13.82 5.03
N SER A 125 -18.62 -12.56 4.59
CA SER A 125 -19.39 -11.55 5.32
C SER A 125 -20.81 -11.42 4.73
N THR A 126 -21.80 -11.92 5.47
CA THR A 126 -23.22 -11.77 5.11
C THR A 126 -23.66 -10.31 5.13
N GLU A 127 -23.10 -9.50 6.04
CA GLU A 127 -23.36 -8.06 6.12
C GLU A 127 -22.97 -7.34 4.83
N LEU A 128 -21.79 -7.64 4.28
CA LEU A 128 -21.34 -7.04 3.01
C LEU A 128 -22.20 -7.48 1.81
N GLN A 129 -22.64 -8.74 1.78
CA GLN A 129 -23.53 -9.25 0.73
C GLN A 129 -24.91 -8.57 0.77
N ASN A 130 -25.43 -8.31 1.97
CA ASN A 130 -26.70 -7.60 2.16
C ASN A 130 -26.58 -6.11 1.83
N LEU A 131 -25.40 -5.52 2.10
CA LEU A 131 -25.13 -4.11 1.81
C LEU A 131 -24.89 -3.87 0.32
N LEU A 132 -24.07 -4.69 -0.34
CA LEU A 132 -23.60 -4.47 -1.70
C LEU A 132 -23.99 -5.63 -2.62
N ALA A 133 -24.78 -5.33 -3.65
CA ALA A 133 -24.94 -6.24 -4.78
C ALA A 133 -23.57 -6.57 -5.43
N PRO A 134 -23.40 -7.73 -6.08
CA PRO A 134 -22.12 -8.17 -6.62
C PRO A 134 -21.43 -7.14 -7.54
N SER A 135 -22.20 -6.44 -8.38
CA SER A 135 -21.68 -5.39 -9.27
C SER A 135 -21.11 -4.19 -8.50
N ASN A 136 -21.81 -3.74 -7.45
CA ASN A 136 -21.37 -2.65 -6.59
C ASN A 136 -20.17 -3.07 -5.73
N TYR A 137 -20.11 -4.34 -5.34
CA TYR A 137 -18.94 -4.88 -4.64
C TYR A 137 -17.68 -4.90 -5.50
N ILE A 138 -17.81 -5.21 -6.79
CA ILE A 138 -16.68 -5.11 -7.74
C ILE A 138 -16.19 -3.67 -7.83
N ALA A 139 -17.09 -2.70 -7.94
CA ALA A 139 -16.72 -1.28 -7.96
C ALA A 139 -16.04 -0.83 -6.65
N PHE A 140 -16.51 -1.31 -5.50
CA PHE A 140 -15.89 -1.09 -4.19
C PHE A 140 -14.49 -1.69 -4.13
N SER A 141 -14.33 -2.93 -4.61
CA SER A 141 -13.05 -3.62 -4.68
C SER A 141 -12.03 -2.87 -5.53
N ILE A 142 -12.42 -2.40 -6.72
CA ILE A 142 -11.55 -1.61 -7.60
C ILE A 142 -11.14 -0.30 -6.94
N THR A 143 -12.05 0.35 -6.22
CA THR A 143 -11.79 1.59 -5.47
C THR A 143 -10.70 1.37 -4.43
N TRP A 144 -10.82 0.32 -3.62
CA TRP A 144 -9.85 0.02 -2.57
C TRP A 144 -8.52 -0.55 -3.07
N LEU A 145 -8.52 -1.32 -4.17
CA LEU A 145 -7.28 -1.71 -4.84
C LEU A 145 -6.56 -0.48 -5.40
N SER A 146 -7.29 0.48 -5.99
CA SER A 146 -6.70 1.73 -6.49
C SER A 146 -6.10 2.56 -5.35
N PHE A 147 -6.79 2.64 -4.22
CA PHE A 147 -6.27 3.26 -3.00
C PHE A 147 -4.99 2.54 -2.51
N GLY A 148 -4.99 1.21 -2.46
CA GLY A 148 -3.82 0.41 -2.11
C GLY A 148 -2.64 0.64 -3.05
N ILE A 149 -2.87 0.71 -4.36
CA ILE A 149 -1.83 1.03 -5.35
C ILE A 149 -1.21 2.41 -5.10
N PHE A 150 -2.04 3.43 -4.84
CA PHE A 150 -1.57 4.79 -4.60
C PHE A 150 -0.66 4.87 -3.35
N PHE A 151 -1.16 4.42 -2.20
CA PHE A 151 -0.42 4.48 -0.95
C PHE A 151 0.74 3.48 -0.91
N GLY A 152 0.56 2.31 -1.51
CA GLY A 152 1.59 1.32 -1.71
C GLY A 152 2.80 1.84 -2.48
N SER A 153 2.56 2.54 -3.58
CA SER A 153 3.63 3.16 -4.37
C SER A 153 4.35 4.26 -3.57
N ALA A 154 3.61 5.03 -2.76
CA ALA A 154 4.19 6.03 -1.87
C ALA A 154 5.17 5.42 -0.88
N ILE A 155 4.76 4.30 -0.30
CA ILE A 155 5.53 3.52 0.66
C ILE A 155 6.81 2.96 0.03
N VAL A 156 6.73 2.36 -1.16
CA VAL A 156 7.91 1.83 -1.88
C VAL A 156 8.94 2.93 -2.18
N THR A 157 8.49 4.19 -2.24
CA THR A 157 9.40 5.33 -2.40
C THR A 157 10.30 5.55 -1.18
N TYR A 158 9.86 5.19 0.03
CA TYR A 158 10.71 5.27 1.23
C TYR A 158 11.90 4.31 1.13
N ASP A 159 11.68 3.11 0.57
CA ASP A 159 12.74 2.12 0.33
C ASP A 159 13.83 2.63 -0.63
N THR A 160 13.53 3.66 -1.45
CA THR A 160 14.44 4.21 -2.47
C THR A 160 15.53 5.14 -1.97
N GLY A 161 15.64 5.25 -0.65
CA GLY A 161 16.65 6.07 -0.03
C GLY A 161 16.09 7.45 0.29
N MET A 162 16.04 7.77 1.58
CA MET A 162 15.78 9.13 2.04
C MET A 162 16.71 9.44 3.20
N TYR A 163 17.23 10.66 3.22
CA TYR A 163 17.77 11.21 4.46
C TYR A 163 16.60 11.46 5.40
N ILE A 164 16.71 11.05 6.67
CA ILE A 164 15.76 11.49 7.69
C ILE A 164 15.66 13.00 7.56
N VAL A 165 14.43 13.51 7.51
CA VAL A 165 14.14 14.95 7.48
C VAL A 165 15.10 15.63 8.45
N PRO A 166 16.10 16.39 7.98
CA PRO A 166 17.11 16.96 8.87
C PRO A 166 16.47 17.92 9.88
N ASN A 167 15.27 18.40 9.54
CA ASN A 167 14.40 19.18 10.39
C ASN A 167 13.50 18.30 11.26
N LYS A 168 13.99 17.92 12.45
CA LYS A 168 13.22 17.21 13.49
C LYS A 168 11.85 17.84 13.80
N LYS A 169 11.69 19.16 13.61
CA LYS A 169 10.40 19.85 13.78
C LYS A 169 9.39 19.48 12.70
N LEU A 170 9.84 19.36 11.45
CA LEU A 170 8.96 18.98 10.34
C LEU A 170 8.50 17.51 10.50
N ALA A 171 9.40 16.62 10.90
CA ALA A 171 9.03 15.23 11.22
C ALA A 171 7.99 15.15 12.34
N PHE A 172 8.15 15.94 13.41
CA PHE A 172 7.19 16.03 14.52
C PHE A 172 5.82 16.57 14.08
N ILE A 173 5.80 17.59 13.21
CA ILE A 173 4.54 18.13 12.66
C ILE A 173 3.84 17.09 11.78
N LEU A 174 4.58 16.39 10.92
CA LEU A 174 4.03 15.36 10.04
C LEU A 174 3.50 14.16 10.82
N SER A 175 4.20 13.71 11.87
CA SER A 175 3.70 12.64 12.73
C SER A 175 2.47 13.07 13.53
N GLY A 176 2.44 14.31 14.03
CA GLY A 176 1.26 14.90 14.66
C GLY A 176 0.06 14.95 13.72
N LEU A 177 0.25 15.40 12.47
CA LEU A 177 -0.80 15.42 11.45
C LEU A 177 -1.32 14.03 11.11
N LEU A 178 -0.44 13.03 10.99
CA LEU A 178 -0.84 11.64 10.79
C LEU A 178 -1.70 11.14 11.96
N LEU A 179 -1.31 11.43 13.19
CA LEU A 179 -2.05 11.04 14.39
C LEU A 179 -3.44 11.70 14.42
N VAL A 180 -3.51 13.00 14.10
CA VAL A 180 -4.79 13.73 13.97
C VAL A 180 -5.68 13.09 12.88
N PHE A 181 -5.10 12.72 11.73
CA PHE A 181 -5.85 12.06 10.66
C PHE A 181 -6.40 10.69 11.11
N ILE A 182 -5.61 9.91 11.85
CA ILE A 182 -6.03 8.63 12.42
C ILE A 182 -7.17 8.82 13.43
N ILE A 183 -7.03 9.77 14.38
CA ILE A 183 -8.10 10.10 15.34
C ILE A 183 -9.36 10.56 14.61
N PHE A 184 -9.20 11.39 13.58
CA PHE A 184 -10.32 11.87 12.79
C PHE A 184 -11.07 10.71 12.14
N GLY A 185 -10.36 9.78 11.51
CA GLY A 185 -10.98 8.62 10.85
C GLY A 185 -11.67 7.65 11.81
N ILE A 186 -11.11 7.43 13.02
CA ILE A 186 -11.61 6.41 13.95
C ILE A 186 -12.71 6.95 14.86
N VAL A 187 -12.57 8.20 15.32
CA VAL A 187 -13.43 8.76 16.38
C VAL A 187 -14.37 9.81 15.79
N ILE A 188 -13.83 10.80 15.08
CA ILE A 188 -14.61 11.97 14.65
C ILE A 188 -15.54 11.61 13.49
N PHE A 189 -15.05 10.85 12.51
CA PHE A 189 -15.82 10.51 11.32
C PHE A 189 -17.05 9.64 11.64
N PRO A 190 -16.94 8.54 12.43
CA PRO A 190 -18.11 7.77 12.83
C PRO A 190 -19.04 8.54 13.76
N TRP A 191 -18.52 9.48 14.56
CA TRP A 191 -19.34 10.34 15.41
C TRP A 191 -20.21 11.32 14.61
N ILE A 192 -19.71 11.86 13.49
CA ILE A 192 -20.46 12.80 12.64
C ILE A 192 -21.45 12.07 11.73
N PHE A 193 -21.03 10.95 11.12
CA PHE A 193 -21.77 10.31 10.05
C PHE A 193 -22.52 9.04 10.48
N SER A 194 -22.34 8.57 11.72
CA SER A 194 -22.87 7.30 12.25
C SER A 194 -22.38 6.04 11.52
N TYR A 195 -21.43 6.18 10.60
CA TYR A 195 -20.78 5.10 9.86
C TYR A 195 -19.31 5.41 9.61
N GLY A 196 -18.53 4.37 9.35
CA GLY A 196 -17.10 4.44 9.08
C GLY A 196 -16.77 4.90 7.66
N ILE A 197 -15.50 5.25 7.41
CA ILE A 197 -14.94 5.58 6.10
C ILE A 197 -15.16 4.43 5.12
N VAL A 198 -14.94 3.18 5.54
CA VAL A 198 -15.12 2.02 4.66
C VAL A 198 -16.59 1.87 4.28
N HIS A 199 -17.50 1.99 5.24
CA HIS A 199 -18.93 1.94 4.98
C HIS A 199 -19.40 3.14 4.12
N PHE A 200 -18.83 4.33 4.32
CA PHE A 200 -19.06 5.49 3.46
C PHE A 200 -18.67 5.21 2.01
N THR A 201 -17.51 4.58 1.78
CA THR A 201 -17.12 4.19 0.41
C THR A 201 -18.08 3.18 -0.20
N ALA A 202 -18.65 2.25 0.58
CA ALA A 202 -19.70 1.35 0.10
C ALA A 202 -20.97 2.11 -0.33
N ILE A 203 -21.45 3.07 0.47
CA ILE A 203 -22.61 3.91 0.12
C ILE A 203 -22.33 4.75 -1.13
N ALA A 204 -21.13 5.35 -1.23
CA ALA A 204 -20.74 6.16 -2.37
C ALA A 204 -20.74 5.35 -3.67
N VAL A 205 -20.18 4.14 -3.63
CA VAL A 205 -20.17 3.22 -4.77
C VAL A 205 -21.56 2.73 -5.14
N GLN A 206 -22.46 2.50 -4.18
CA GLN A 206 -23.85 2.14 -4.51
C GLN A 206 -24.56 3.24 -5.30
N LYS A 207 -24.33 4.50 -4.93
CA LYS A 207 -24.99 5.64 -5.57
C LYS A 207 -24.34 6.04 -6.90
N TRP A 208 -23.01 5.98 -6.99
CA TRP A 208 -22.23 6.46 -8.15
C TRP A 208 -21.08 5.49 -8.49
N PRO A 209 -21.35 4.23 -8.90
CA PRO A 209 -20.32 3.22 -9.05
C PRO A 209 -19.29 3.59 -10.13
N ILE A 210 -19.76 4.02 -11.30
CA ILE A 210 -18.89 4.32 -12.45
C ILE A 210 -17.98 5.53 -12.17
N PRO A 211 -18.49 6.70 -11.74
CA PRO A 211 -17.62 7.85 -11.46
C PRO A 211 -16.58 7.59 -10.37
N ILE A 212 -16.96 6.89 -9.29
CA ILE A 212 -16.06 6.57 -8.18
C ILE A 212 -14.93 5.66 -8.64
N VAL A 213 -15.24 4.63 -9.45
CA VAL A 213 -14.22 3.73 -10.01
C VAL A 213 -13.26 4.48 -10.93
N ILE A 214 -13.78 5.29 -11.86
CA ILE A 214 -12.96 6.05 -12.81
C ILE A 214 -12.03 6.99 -12.04
N PHE A 215 -12.56 7.74 -11.07
CA PHE A 215 -11.78 8.67 -10.26
C PHE A 215 -10.68 7.96 -9.48
N SER A 216 -11.00 6.81 -8.89
CA SER A 216 -10.04 6.02 -8.11
C SER A 216 -8.90 5.49 -8.98
N ILE A 217 -9.21 4.96 -10.17
CA ILE A 217 -8.21 4.49 -11.14
C ILE A 217 -7.31 5.65 -11.59
N LEU A 218 -7.88 6.83 -11.87
CA LEU A 218 -7.10 8.01 -12.26
C LEU A 218 -6.13 8.42 -11.15
N ILE A 219 -6.58 8.46 -9.89
CA ILE A 219 -5.71 8.75 -8.74
C ILE A 219 -4.58 7.72 -8.64
N ALA A 220 -4.89 6.43 -8.75
CA ALA A 220 -3.88 5.37 -8.71
C ALA A 220 -2.85 5.51 -9.84
N TYR A 221 -3.31 5.80 -11.05
CA TYR A 221 -2.46 6.00 -12.22
C TYR A 221 -1.51 7.20 -12.04
N PHE A 222 -2.05 8.38 -11.72
CA PHE A 222 -1.23 9.57 -11.49
C PHE A 222 -0.30 9.40 -10.29
N GLY A 223 -0.77 8.75 -9.23
CA GLY A 223 0.02 8.40 -8.06
C GLY A 223 1.22 7.53 -8.43
N LEU A 224 1.01 6.44 -9.17
CA LEU A 224 2.09 5.54 -9.61
C LEU A 224 3.16 6.30 -10.40
N HIS A 225 2.75 7.17 -11.32
CA HIS A 225 3.68 8.01 -12.08
C HIS A 225 4.45 9.00 -11.19
N TYR A 226 3.74 9.69 -10.29
CA TYR A 226 4.34 10.65 -9.35
C TYR A 226 5.35 9.98 -8.41
N TRP A 227 4.98 8.84 -7.81
CA TRP A 227 5.85 8.11 -6.90
C TRP A 227 7.06 7.52 -7.63
N LYS A 228 6.90 6.97 -8.84
CA LYS A 228 8.04 6.53 -9.68
C LYS A 228 9.01 7.68 -9.95
N TYR A 229 8.49 8.87 -10.30
CA TYR A 229 9.34 10.04 -10.51
C TYR A 229 10.10 10.43 -9.23
N LYS A 230 9.41 10.42 -8.08
CA LYS A 230 10.04 10.71 -6.78
C LYS A 230 11.12 9.70 -6.41
N MET A 231 10.92 8.41 -6.69
CA MET A 231 11.92 7.36 -6.49
C MET A 231 13.21 7.63 -7.27
N ILE A 232 13.08 8.03 -8.54
CA ILE A 232 14.24 8.36 -9.39
C ILE A 232 14.99 9.57 -8.81
N LYS A 233 14.25 10.63 -8.44
CA LYS A 233 14.84 11.82 -7.83
C LYS A 233 15.57 11.52 -6.52
N ASN A 234 15.02 10.65 -5.67
CA ASN A 234 15.67 10.22 -4.44
C ASN A 234 17.01 9.52 -4.72
N MET A 235 17.03 8.58 -5.66
CA MET A 235 18.27 7.89 -6.09
C MET A 235 19.28 8.84 -6.75
N GLU A 236 18.84 9.91 -7.39
CA GLU A 236 19.73 10.98 -7.87
C GLU A 236 20.39 11.72 -6.72
N THR A 237 19.63 12.13 -5.70
CA THR A 237 20.19 12.90 -4.59
C THR A 237 21.25 12.16 -3.76
N ILE A 238 21.18 10.82 -3.70
CA ILE A 238 22.10 10.00 -2.90
C ILE A 238 23.44 9.78 -3.61
N ASP A 239 23.46 9.75 -4.95
CA ASP A 239 24.72 9.56 -5.71
C ASP A 239 25.61 10.81 -5.73
N TYR A 240 25.03 12.00 -5.50
CA TYR A 240 25.76 13.28 -5.61
C TYR A 240 26.31 13.81 -4.26
N GLN A 241 26.21 13.04 -3.17
CA GLN A 241 26.70 13.42 -1.83
C GLN A 241 27.63 12.36 -1.24
#